data_AF-A0A6P0SQA6-F1
#
_entry.id   AF-A0A6P0SQA6-F1
#
_cell.length_a   1.000
_cell.length_b   1.000
_cell.length_c   1.000
_cell.angle_alpha   90.00
_cell.angle_beta   90.00
_cell.angle_gamma   90.00
#
_symmetry.space_group_name_H-M   'P 1'
#
loop_
_entity.id
_entity.type
_entity.pdbx_description
1 polymer ?
#
loop_
_entity_poly.entity_id
_entity_poly.type
_entity_poly.pdbx_seq_one_letter_code
_entity_poly.pdbx_strand_id
1 'polypeptide(L)'
;IPDLFAGLREANLEFISMVHWRQWDLMSLFKEPDNLPVFLAMSLPDISVEDRLHLFELLHPVHRLIDFWCGHPEQGQSFTPISEWTLSDWQKATVHLHPQLNIPDVKQNILKAITELQPFEISRYLPVSGVQSLVDSAVASCLLPLFDAPQSMPSLVERWQRLRPVDPVTLEPIAEQKAFDTVKEALMGLENYGYVLVEG
;
A
#
# COMPACT_ATOMS: atom_id res chain seq x y z
N ILE A 1 1.24 17.51 19.87
CA ILE A 1 1.42 16.04 19.99
C ILE A 1 1.79 15.54 21.40
N PRO A 2 2.81 16.05 22.12
CA PRO A 2 3.20 15.49 23.42
C PRO A 2 2.09 15.49 24.48
N ASP A 3 1.31 16.58 24.56
CA ASP A 3 0.17 16.69 25.47
C ASP A 3 -0.93 15.66 25.17
N LEU A 4 -1.11 15.31 23.89
CA LEU A 4 -2.06 14.27 23.47
C LEU A 4 -1.63 12.91 24.04
N PHE A 5 -0.36 12.54 23.87
CA PHE A 5 0.15 11.27 24.39
C PHE A 5 0.17 11.23 25.92
N ALA A 6 0.43 12.37 26.58
CA ALA A 6 0.26 12.49 28.03
C ALA A 6 -1.18 12.21 28.45
N GLY A 7 -2.17 12.81 27.77
CA GLY A 7 -3.60 12.55 28.02
C GLY A 7 -4.00 11.09 27.80
N LEU A 8 -3.46 10.42 26.78
CA LEU A 8 -3.70 8.99 26.54
C LEU A 8 -3.17 8.13 27.68
N ARG A 9 -1.95 8.40 28.16
CA ARG A 9 -1.35 7.72 29.31
C ARG A 9 -2.17 7.90 30.58
N GLU A 10 -2.64 9.13 30.85
CA GLU A 10 -3.50 9.43 32.00
C GLU A 10 -4.86 8.72 31.93
N ALA A 11 -5.42 8.56 30.72
CA ALA A 11 -6.67 7.88 30.49
C ALA A 11 -6.56 6.35 30.40
N ASN A 12 -5.34 5.78 30.52
CA ASN A 12 -5.05 4.37 30.28
C ASN A 12 -5.55 3.88 28.89
N LEU A 13 -5.24 4.66 27.87
CA LEU A 13 -5.52 4.36 26.47
C LEU A 13 -4.22 4.18 25.69
N GLU A 14 -4.23 3.28 24.71
CA GLU A 14 -3.15 3.12 23.74
C GLU A 14 -3.43 3.96 22.49
N PHE A 15 -2.38 4.55 21.92
CA PHE A 15 -2.44 5.17 20.60
C PHE A 15 -2.43 4.07 19.54
N ILE A 16 -3.42 4.07 18.64
CA ILE A 16 -3.49 3.11 17.54
C ILE A 16 -2.86 3.71 16.28
N SER A 17 -3.42 4.82 15.79
CA SER A 17 -2.94 5.49 14.58
C SER A 17 -3.59 6.86 14.41
N MET A 18 -2.97 7.74 13.61
CA MET A 18 -3.64 8.94 13.13
C MET A 18 -4.77 8.56 12.16
N VAL A 19 -5.90 9.29 12.18
CA VAL A 19 -7.02 9.00 11.26
C VAL A 19 -6.57 9.13 9.81
N HIS A 20 -5.80 10.18 9.50
CA HIS A 20 -5.22 10.41 8.19
C HIS A 20 -3.74 10.03 8.15
N TRP A 21 -3.36 8.86 8.67
CA TRP A 21 -1.95 8.45 8.87
C TRP A 21 -1.02 8.66 7.68
N ARG A 22 -1.50 8.54 6.44
CA ARG A 22 -0.71 8.81 5.22
C ARG A 22 -0.25 10.27 5.09
N GLN A 23 -0.99 11.21 5.67
CA GLN A 23 -0.62 12.64 5.69
C GLN A 23 0.37 12.97 6.80
N TRP A 24 0.63 12.03 7.72
CA TRP A 24 1.53 12.19 8.87
C TRP A 24 2.88 11.49 8.65
N ASP A 25 3.24 11.20 7.40
CA ASP A 25 4.53 10.61 7.06
C ASP A 25 5.65 11.65 7.12
N LEU A 26 6.56 11.50 8.09
CA LEU A 26 7.72 12.38 8.24
C LEU A 26 8.64 12.34 7.02
N MET A 27 8.79 11.18 6.38
CA MET A 27 9.70 11.03 5.25
C MET A 27 9.18 11.75 4.00
N SER A 28 7.86 11.92 3.88
CA SER A 28 7.25 12.66 2.77
C SER A 28 7.53 14.17 2.81
N LEU A 29 8.03 14.71 3.94
CA LEU A 29 8.42 16.13 4.03
C LEU A 29 9.77 16.42 3.35
N PHE A 30 10.59 15.39 3.10
CA PHE A 30 11.89 15.56 2.47
C PHE A 30 11.81 15.38 0.96
N LYS A 31 12.55 16.22 0.22
CA LYS A 31 12.65 16.10 -1.24
C LYS A 31 13.41 14.83 -1.68
N GLU A 32 14.45 14.47 -0.93
CA GLU A 32 15.31 13.31 -1.18
C GLU A 32 15.40 12.49 0.12
N PRO A 33 14.39 11.66 0.44
CA PRO A 33 14.33 10.91 1.70
C PRO A 33 15.47 9.88 1.84
N ASP A 34 16.04 9.40 0.73
CA ASP A 34 17.17 8.46 0.72
C ASP A 34 18.54 9.17 0.83
N ASN A 35 18.57 10.50 0.78
CA ASN A 35 19.79 11.31 0.80
C ASN A 35 19.80 12.31 1.97
N LEU A 36 19.36 11.85 3.15
CA LEU A 36 19.37 12.66 4.35
C LEU A 36 20.78 12.84 4.91
N PRO A 37 21.06 13.95 5.62
CA PRO A 37 22.25 14.06 6.44
C PRO A 37 22.40 12.83 7.35
N VAL A 38 23.62 12.28 7.44
CA VAL A 38 23.92 11.01 8.11
C VAL A 38 23.30 10.91 9.51
N PHE A 39 23.37 11.99 10.29
CA PHE A 39 22.75 12.06 11.61
C PHE A 39 21.24 11.78 11.59
N LEU A 40 20.50 12.34 10.63
CA LEU A 40 19.05 12.12 10.51
C LEU A 40 18.76 10.72 9.99
N ALA A 41 19.51 10.27 8.96
CA ALA A 41 19.34 8.92 8.40
C ALA A 41 19.54 7.81 9.46
N MET A 42 20.44 8.03 10.42
CA MET A 42 20.69 7.08 11.51
C MET A 42 19.71 7.21 12.69
N SER A 43 19.12 8.39 12.92
CA SER A 43 18.27 8.62 14.11
C SER A 43 16.79 8.44 13.83
N LEU A 44 16.30 8.87 12.67
CA LEU A 44 14.87 8.83 12.32
C LEU A 44 14.24 7.42 12.30
N PRO A 45 14.95 6.33 11.93
CA PRO A 45 14.36 5.00 11.99
C PRO A 45 14.03 4.53 13.42
N ASP A 46 14.78 4.99 14.42
CA ASP A 46 14.74 4.47 15.79
C ASP A 46 13.89 5.33 16.74
N ILE A 47 13.36 6.46 16.29
CA ILE A 47 12.52 7.33 17.14
C ILE A 47 11.15 6.72 17.41
N SER A 48 10.58 7.05 18.56
CA SER A 48 9.23 6.63 18.92
C SER A 48 8.18 7.22 17.97
N VAL A 49 7.00 6.61 17.91
CA VAL A 49 5.86 7.14 17.14
C VAL A 49 5.48 8.54 17.64
N GLU A 50 5.49 8.77 18.95
CA GLU A 50 5.22 10.09 19.57
C GLU A 50 6.21 11.15 19.06
N ASP A 51 7.52 10.85 19.12
CA ASP A 51 8.57 11.76 18.65
C ASP A 51 8.47 12.02 17.14
N ARG A 52 8.19 10.97 16.35
CA ARG A 52 8.03 11.09 14.90
C ARG A 52 6.88 12.02 14.53
N LEU A 53 5.71 11.84 15.15
CA LEU A 53 4.54 12.69 14.93
C LEU A 53 4.77 14.11 15.45
N HIS A 54 5.47 14.26 16.57
CA HIS A 54 5.83 15.57 17.10
C HIS A 54 6.78 16.33 16.15
N LEU A 55 7.80 15.67 15.61
CA LEU A 55 8.70 16.24 14.60
C LEU A 55 7.93 16.65 13.34
N PHE A 56 7.00 15.82 12.86
CA PHE A 56 6.14 16.18 11.74
C PHE A 56 5.35 17.46 12.03
N GLU A 57 4.68 17.55 13.19
CA GLU A 57 3.90 18.73 13.60
C GLU A 57 4.78 19.99 13.69
N LEU A 58 6.02 19.88 14.19
CA LEU A 58 6.95 21.01 14.27
C LEU A 58 7.40 21.51 12.90
N LEU A 59 7.67 20.60 11.96
CA LEU A 59 8.15 20.94 10.62
C LEU A 59 7.02 21.37 9.68
N HIS A 60 5.82 20.82 9.87
CA HIS A 60 4.68 21.01 8.98
C HIS A 60 3.34 21.09 9.74
N PRO A 61 3.08 22.19 10.48
CA PRO A 61 1.87 22.36 11.29
C PRO A 61 0.64 22.71 10.44
N VAL A 62 0.25 21.83 9.52
CA VAL A 62 -0.88 22.04 8.60
C VAL A 62 -2.22 21.53 9.15
N HIS A 63 -2.19 20.68 10.17
CA HIS A 63 -3.39 20.09 10.76
C HIS A 63 -3.90 20.95 11.91
N ARG A 64 -5.06 21.60 11.73
CA ARG A 64 -5.73 22.37 12.79
C ARG A 64 -6.23 21.49 13.93
N LEU A 65 -6.71 20.29 13.58
CA LEU A 65 -7.20 19.28 14.52
C LEU A 65 -6.32 18.05 14.40
N ILE A 66 -6.12 17.37 15.53
CA ILE A 66 -5.38 16.12 15.59
C ILE A 66 -6.40 15.01 15.78
N ASP A 67 -6.75 14.36 14.67
CA ASP A 67 -7.69 13.25 14.66
C ASP A 67 -6.91 11.93 14.74
N PHE A 68 -7.20 11.12 15.76
CA PHE A 68 -6.50 9.86 16.02
C PHE A 68 -7.46 8.77 16.52
N TRP A 69 -7.06 7.53 16.32
CA TRP A 69 -7.67 6.35 16.92
C TRP A 69 -6.91 5.97 18.19
N CYS A 70 -7.65 5.71 19.26
CA CYS A 70 -7.12 5.16 20.49
C CYS A 70 -7.99 3.98 20.94
N GLY A 71 -7.39 3.09 21.72
CA GLY A 71 -8.03 1.88 22.21
C GLY A 71 -7.64 1.57 23.64
N HIS A 72 -8.23 0.52 24.19
CA HIS A 72 -7.71 -0.06 25.41
C HIS A 72 -6.45 -0.86 25.11
N PRO A 73 -5.41 -0.75 25.96
CA PRO A 73 -4.18 -1.52 25.81
C PRO A 73 -4.47 -3.02 25.60
N GLU A 74 -3.75 -3.63 24.66
CA GLU A 74 -3.76 -5.08 24.41
C GLU A 74 -5.12 -5.66 23.94
N GLN A 75 -6.09 -4.82 23.56
CA GLN A 75 -7.37 -5.28 23.01
C GLN A 75 -7.42 -5.33 21.48
N GLY A 76 -6.41 -4.79 20.80
CA GLY A 76 -6.28 -4.91 19.35
C GLY A 76 -6.04 -6.36 18.90
N GLN A 77 -6.66 -6.77 17.80
CA GLN A 77 -6.28 -8.03 17.14
C GLN A 77 -4.89 -7.86 16.54
N SER A 78 -4.00 -8.82 16.82
CA SER A 78 -2.69 -8.87 16.17
C SER A 78 -2.87 -9.17 14.68
N PHE A 79 -2.62 -8.18 13.83
CA PHE A 79 -2.52 -8.36 12.39
C PHE A 79 -1.05 -8.20 11.98
N THR A 80 -0.54 -9.14 11.18
CA THR A 80 0.80 -9.04 10.60
C THR A 80 0.70 -8.29 9.27
N PRO A 81 1.39 -7.14 9.10
CA PRO A 81 1.41 -6.43 7.83
C PRO A 81 1.88 -7.31 6.68
N ILE A 82 1.30 -7.14 5.48
CA ILE A 82 1.64 -7.97 4.31
C ILE A 82 3.12 -7.84 3.88
N SER A 83 3.78 -6.76 4.28
CA SER A 83 5.23 -6.54 4.09
C SER A 83 6.09 -7.51 4.89
N GLU A 84 5.57 -8.03 6.01
CA GLU A 84 6.25 -8.96 6.92
C GLU A 84 5.84 -10.42 6.67
N TRP A 85 4.93 -10.67 5.73
CA TRP A 85 4.47 -12.01 5.40
C TRP A 85 5.57 -12.88 4.81
N THR A 86 5.56 -14.15 5.21
CA THR A 86 6.44 -15.17 4.67
C THR A 86 6.01 -15.57 3.26
N LEU A 87 6.88 -16.31 2.55
CA LEU A 87 6.52 -16.88 1.25
C LEU A 87 5.28 -17.78 1.35
N SER A 88 5.13 -18.54 2.44
CA SER A 88 4.00 -19.45 2.61
C SER A 88 2.68 -18.71 2.78
N ASP A 89 2.69 -17.56 3.45
CA ASP A 89 1.50 -16.73 3.64
C ASP A 89 1.06 -16.17 2.29
N TRP A 90 2.00 -15.60 1.52
CA TRP A 90 1.73 -15.12 0.17
C TRP A 90 1.22 -16.23 -0.79
N GLN A 91 1.70 -17.46 -0.67
CA GLN A 91 1.22 -18.57 -1.50
C GLN A 91 -0.24 -18.95 -1.20
N LYS A 92 -0.73 -18.70 0.02
CA LYS A 92 -2.12 -18.95 0.42
C LYS A 92 -3.00 -17.71 0.25
N ALA A 93 -2.40 -16.58 -0.09
CA ALA A 93 -3.09 -15.32 -0.12
C ALA A 93 -4.21 -15.27 -1.17
N THR A 94 -5.32 -14.67 -0.78
CA THR A 94 -6.43 -14.31 -1.66
C THR A 94 -6.48 -12.79 -1.81
N VAL A 95 -6.55 -12.34 -3.06
CA VAL A 95 -6.56 -10.93 -3.42
C VAL A 95 -7.98 -10.54 -3.81
N HIS A 96 -8.42 -9.40 -3.31
CA HIS A 96 -9.72 -8.81 -3.57
C HIS A 96 -9.53 -7.41 -4.15
N LEU A 97 -10.36 -7.05 -5.13
CA LEU A 97 -10.47 -5.66 -5.59
C LEU A 97 -11.26 -4.84 -4.56
N HIS A 98 -10.86 -3.58 -4.35
CA HIS A 98 -11.64 -2.68 -3.51
C HIS A 98 -13.09 -2.54 -4.05
N PRO A 99 -14.14 -2.68 -3.24
CA PRO A 99 -15.53 -2.72 -3.71
C PRO A 99 -15.95 -1.49 -4.53
N GLN A 100 -15.43 -0.30 -4.20
CA GLN A 100 -15.73 0.93 -4.97
C GLN A 100 -15.12 0.94 -6.37
N LEU A 101 -14.11 0.10 -6.65
CA LEU A 101 -13.56 -0.09 -7.98
C LEU A 101 -14.32 -1.15 -8.77
N ASN A 102 -15.11 -2.01 -8.12
CA ASN A 102 -15.87 -3.05 -8.79
C ASN A 102 -17.20 -2.51 -9.36
N ILE A 103 -17.07 -1.55 -10.28
CA ILE A 103 -18.19 -0.96 -11.02
C ILE A 103 -17.97 -1.09 -12.54
N PRO A 104 -19.05 -1.20 -13.35
CA PRO A 104 -18.94 -1.47 -14.79
C PRO A 104 -18.07 -0.48 -15.55
N ASP A 105 -18.17 0.81 -15.22
CA ASP A 105 -17.41 1.87 -15.89
C ASP A 105 -15.90 1.73 -15.67
N VAL A 106 -15.48 1.35 -14.46
CA VAL A 106 -14.07 1.07 -14.16
C VAL A 106 -13.59 -0.13 -14.98
N LYS A 107 -14.38 -1.21 -15.03
CA LYS A 107 -14.07 -2.41 -15.83
C LYS A 107 -13.94 -2.08 -17.33
N GLN A 108 -14.78 -1.21 -17.86
CA GLN A 108 -14.66 -0.78 -19.27
C GLN A 108 -13.41 0.07 -19.52
N ASN A 109 -13.11 1.00 -18.63
CA ASN A 109 -11.95 1.88 -18.78
C ASN A 109 -10.62 1.12 -18.61
N ILE A 110 -10.54 0.15 -17.70
CA ILE A 110 -9.35 -0.70 -17.57
C ILE A 110 -9.16 -1.57 -18.82
N LEU A 111 -10.23 -2.14 -19.39
CA LEU A 111 -10.17 -2.90 -20.64
C LEU A 111 -9.68 -2.05 -21.82
N LYS A 112 -10.16 -0.80 -21.90
CA LYS A 112 -9.70 0.15 -22.90
C LYS A 112 -8.20 0.44 -22.74
N ALA A 113 -7.78 0.76 -21.51
CA ALA A 113 -6.36 1.05 -21.21
C ALA A 113 -5.45 -0.14 -21.55
N ILE A 114 -5.87 -1.37 -21.23
CA ILE A 114 -5.16 -2.60 -21.60
C ILE A 114 -5.05 -2.75 -23.11
N THR A 115 -6.15 -2.54 -23.85
CA THR A 115 -6.19 -2.69 -25.31
C THR A 115 -5.31 -1.65 -26.01
N GLU A 116 -5.26 -0.43 -25.49
CA GLU A 116 -4.46 0.69 -26.02
C GLU A 116 -3.02 0.71 -25.48
N LEU A 117 -2.65 -0.26 -24.63
CA LEU A 117 -1.34 -0.34 -23.96
C LEU A 117 -0.98 0.94 -23.20
N GLN A 118 -1.98 1.58 -22.58
CA GLN A 118 -1.82 2.81 -21.80
C GLN A 118 -1.90 2.53 -20.29
N PRO A 119 -1.22 3.32 -19.45
CA PRO A 119 -1.42 3.28 -18.02
C PRO A 119 -2.87 3.63 -17.64
N PHE A 120 -3.38 2.95 -16.62
CA PHE A 120 -4.72 3.18 -16.08
C PHE A 120 -4.66 4.03 -14.80
N GLU A 121 -5.28 5.20 -14.81
CA GLU A 121 -5.36 6.09 -13.63
C GLU A 121 -6.41 5.60 -12.64
N ILE A 122 -6.02 4.66 -11.78
CA ILE A 122 -6.89 4.05 -10.78
C ILE A 122 -7.34 5.05 -9.69
N SER A 123 -6.47 6.00 -9.34
CA SER A 123 -6.72 7.05 -8.34
C SER A 123 -7.92 7.94 -8.66
N ARG A 124 -8.28 8.08 -9.95
CA ARG A 124 -9.45 8.85 -10.39
C ARG A 124 -10.76 8.27 -9.84
N TYR A 125 -10.82 6.96 -9.63
CA TYR A 125 -12.01 6.25 -9.15
C TYR A 125 -12.02 6.05 -7.65
N LEU A 126 -10.84 6.09 -7.02
CA LEU A 126 -10.69 5.94 -5.58
C LEU A 126 -9.59 6.89 -5.05
N PRO A 127 -9.90 8.19 -4.84
CA PRO A 127 -8.92 9.19 -4.46
C PRO A 127 -8.61 9.17 -2.95
N VAL A 128 -8.19 8.01 -2.40
CA VAL A 128 -7.95 7.85 -0.93
C VAL A 128 -6.80 8.72 -0.44
N SER A 129 -5.71 8.79 -1.20
CA SER A 129 -4.48 9.48 -0.82
C SER A 129 -4.39 10.91 -1.36
N GLY A 130 -5.25 11.29 -2.31
CA GLY A 130 -5.12 12.53 -3.09
C GLY A 130 -3.90 12.57 -4.03
N VAL A 131 -3.11 11.50 -4.08
CA VAL A 131 -1.96 11.35 -4.97
C VAL A 131 -2.41 10.63 -6.25
N GLN A 132 -1.93 11.11 -7.39
CA GLN A 132 -2.16 10.43 -8.67
C GLN A 132 -1.45 9.08 -8.68
N SER A 133 -2.21 8.00 -8.84
CA SER A 133 -1.70 6.64 -9.00
C SER A 133 -2.09 6.10 -10.38
N LEU A 134 -1.08 5.61 -11.11
CA LEU A 134 -1.21 4.94 -12.39
C LEU A 134 -0.85 3.46 -12.24
N VAL A 135 -1.62 2.59 -12.89
CA VAL A 135 -1.37 1.15 -12.96
C VAL A 135 -0.93 0.81 -14.38
N ASP A 136 0.22 0.15 -14.52
CA ASP A 136 0.68 -0.31 -15.84
C ASP A 136 -0.32 -1.28 -16.48
N SER A 137 -0.42 -1.24 -17.81
CA SER A 137 -1.34 -2.08 -18.59
C SER A 137 -1.14 -3.58 -18.37
N ALA A 138 0.09 -4.05 -18.10
CA ALA A 138 0.35 -5.45 -17.81
C ALA A 138 -0.15 -5.85 -16.42
N VAL A 139 0.06 -4.99 -15.42
CA VAL A 139 -0.47 -5.18 -14.07
C VAL A 139 -1.99 -5.16 -14.10
N ALA A 140 -2.59 -4.18 -14.79
CA ALA A 140 -4.03 -4.11 -15.02
C ALA A 140 -4.59 -5.39 -15.67
N SER A 141 -3.89 -5.93 -16.68
CA SER A 141 -4.27 -7.18 -17.36
C SER A 141 -4.24 -8.40 -16.44
N CYS A 142 -3.26 -8.44 -15.53
CA CYS A 142 -3.12 -9.47 -14.51
C CYS A 142 -4.29 -9.43 -13.51
N LEU A 143 -4.68 -8.23 -13.08
CA LEU A 143 -5.71 -8.02 -12.06
C LEU A 143 -7.15 -8.09 -12.58
N LEU A 144 -7.33 -8.09 -13.91
CA LEU A 144 -8.66 -8.10 -14.54
C LEU A 144 -9.67 -9.14 -13.99
N PRO A 145 -9.28 -10.38 -13.62
CA PRO A 145 -10.22 -11.35 -13.06
C PRO A 145 -10.81 -10.94 -11.69
N LEU A 146 -10.17 -10.02 -10.97
CA LEU A 146 -10.63 -9.54 -9.67
C LEU A 146 -11.96 -8.77 -9.74
N PHE A 147 -12.36 -8.29 -10.92
CA PHE A 147 -13.68 -7.70 -11.14
C PHE A 147 -14.81 -8.72 -11.08
N ASP A 148 -14.50 -10.00 -11.34
CA ASP A 148 -15.49 -11.07 -11.37
C ASP A 148 -15.50 -11.85 -10.04
N ALA A 149 -14.32 -12.17 -9.51
CA ALA A 149 -14.18 -12.85 -8.22
C ALA A 149 -12.78 -12.64 -7.61
N PRO A 150 -12.63 -12.75 -6.28
CA PRO A 150 -11.32 -12.80 -5.64
C PRO A 150 -10.43 -13.88 -6.25
N GLN A 151 -9.13 -13.62 -6.33
CA GLN A 151 -8.15 -14.53 -6.94
C GLN A 151 -7.07 -14.93 -5.97
N SER A 152 -6.61 -16.18 -6.05
CA SER A 152 -5.42 -16.60 -5.30
C SER A 152 -4.15 -15.99 -5.90
N MET A 153 -3.15 -15.74 -5.06
CA MET A 153 -1.83 -15.30 -5.51
C MET A 153 -1.23 -16.24 -6.57
N PRO A 154 -1.23 -17.58 -6.42
CA PRO A 154 -0.77 -18.49 -7.48
C PRO A 154 -1.51 -18.31 -8.81
N SER A 155 -2.83 -18.10 -8.79
CA SER A 155 -3.62 -17.88 -10.02
C SER A 155 -3.24 -16.58 -10.73
N LEU A 156 -2.93 -15.51 -9.99
CA LEU A 156 -2.44 -14.26 -10.55
C LEU A 156 -1.02 -14.42 -11.15
N VAL A 157 -0.14 -15.17 -10.49
CA VAL A 157 1.22 -15.46 -10.98
C VAL A 157 1.18 -16.28 -12.27
N GLU A 158 0.35 -17.32 -12.32
CA GLU A 158 0.15 -18.11 -13.54
C GLU A 158 -0.37 -17.24 -14.69
N ARG A 159 -1.34 -16.37 -14.39
CA ARG A 159 -1.87 -15.42 -15.38
C ARG A 159 -0.80 -14.45 -15.86
N TRP A 160 0.04 -13.94 -14.97
CA TRP A 160 1.16 -13.06 -15.33
C TRP A 160 2.10 -13.75 -16.32
N GLN A 161 2.52 -14.99 -16.04
CA GLN A 161 3.39 -15.76 -16.94
C GLN A 161 2.75 -16.02 -18.31
N ARG A 162 1.43 -16.25 -18.37
CA ARG A 162 0.73 -16.40 -19.66
C ARG A 162 0.71 -15.11 -20.47
N LEU A 163 0.55 -13.97 -19.81
CA LEU A 163 0.53 -12.65 -20.45
C LEU A 163 1.93 -12.16 -20.84
N ARG A 164 2.94 -12.53 -20.04
CA ARG A 164 4.36 -12.20 -20.25
C ARG A 164 5.20 -13.47 -20.10
N PRO A 165 5.30 -14.28 -21.16
CA PRO A 165 6.05 -15.54 -21.10
C PRO A 165 7.56 -15.34 -21.10
N VAL A 166 8.05 -14.21 -21.63
CA VAL A 166 9.48 -13.91 -21.79
C VAL A 166 9.84 -12.56 -21.19
N ASP A 167 11.08 -12.46 -20.72
CA ASP A 167 11.66 -11.22 -20.24
C ASP A 167 11.89 -10.26 -21.43
N PRO A 168 11.42 -9.01 -21.38
CA PRO A 168 11.53 -8.09 -22.51
C PRO A 168 12.98 -7.66 -22.82
N VAL A 169 13.93 -7.85 -21.89
CA VAL A 169 15.34 -7.50 -22.06
C VAL A 169 16.16 -8.71 -22.52
N THR A 170 16.03 -9.85 -21.84
CA THR A 170 16.84 -11.05 -22.16
C THR A 170 16.20 -11.94 -23.21
N LEU A 171 14.88 -11.82 -23.44
CA LEU A 171 14.05 -12.69 -24.27
C LEU A 171 14.00 -14.15 -23.79
N GLU A 172 14.49 -14.42 -22.58
CA GLU A 172 14.40 -15.74 -21.96
C GLU A 172 13.06 -15.93 -21.23
N PRO A 173 12.58 -17.17 -21.07
CA PRO A 173 11.37 -17.45 -20.30
C PRO A 173 11.44 -16.89 -18.88
N ILE A 174 10.37 -16.22 -18.42
CA ILE A 174 10.31 -15.70 -17.05
C ILE A 174 10.14 -16.86 -16.07
N ALA A 175 11.13 -17.06 -15.20
CA ALA A 175 11.05 -18.00 -14.09
C ALA A 175 9.87 -17.67 -13.17
N GLU A 176 9.22 -18.70 -12.63
CA GLU A 176 8.06 -18.57 -11.74
C GLU A 176 8.36 -17.65 -10.54
N GLN A 177 9.54 -17.78 -9.93
CA GLN A 177 9.94 -16.92 -8.81
C GLN A 177 9.95 -15.43 -9.20
N LYS A 178 10.46 -15.09 -10.38
CA LYS A 178 10.50 -13.71 -10.85
C LYS A 178 9.10 -13.17 -11.13
N ALA A 179 8.20 -14.01 -11.68
CA ALA A 179 6.80 -13.65 -11.86
C ALA A 179 6.10 -13.43 -10.50
N PHE A 180 6.36 -14.31 -9.53
CA PHE A 180 5.85 -14.20 -8.17
C PHE A 180 6.28 -12.91 -7.50
N ASP A 181 7.58 -12.59 -7.51
CA ASP A 181 8.12 -11.37 -6.90
C ASP A 181 7.54 -10.11 -7.56
N THR A 182 7.41 -10.11 -8.89
CA THR A 182 6.80 -8.99 -9.64
C THR A 182 5.34 -8.76 -9.25
N VAL A 183 4.53 -9.83 -9.18
CA VAL A 183 3.12 -9.73 -8.79
C VAL A 183 3.01 -9.30 -7.32
N LYS A 184 3.87 -9.83 -6.44
CA LYS A 184 3.91 -9.47 -5.01
C LYS A 184 4.19 -7.98 -4.83
N GLU A 185 5.22 -7.43 -5.48
CA GLU A 185 5.55 -6.00 -5.42
C GLU A 185 4.40 -5.13 -5.92
N ALA A 186 3.77 -5.51 -7.03
CA ALA A 186 2.61 -4.79 -7.57
C ALA A 186 1.42 -4.77 -6.57
N LEU A 187 1.14 -5.92 -5.95
CA LEU A 187 0.05 -6.04 -4.96
C LEU A 187 0.36 -5.25 -3.68
N MET A 188 1.59 -5.31 -3.17
CA MET A 188 2.01 -4.49 -2.02
C MET A 188 1.84 -3.00 -2.31
N GLY A 189 2.23 -2.55 -3.51
CA GLY A 189 2.00 -1.16 -3.93
C GLY A 189 0.52 -0.81 -3.93
N LEU A 190 -0.33 -1.63 -4.54
CA LEU A 190 -1.77 -1.37 -4.64
C LEU A 190 -2.50 -1.44 -3.30
N GLU A 191 -2.09 -2.34 -2.40
CA GLU A 191 -2.65 -2.47 -1.05
C GLU A 191 -2.29 -1.27 -0.19
N ASN A 192 -1.04 -0.79 -0.26
CA ASN A 192 -0.60 0.42 0.44
C ASN A 192 -1.47 1.65 0.08
N TYR A 193 -1.97 1.73 -1.16
CA TYR A 193 -2.90 2.77 -1.62
C TYR A 193 -4.39 2.42 -1.44
N GLY A 194 -4.72 1.22 -0.96
CA GLY A 194 -6.08 0.77 -0.66
C GLY A 194 -6.89 0.31 -1.88
N TYR A 195 -6.25 0.03 -3.02
CA TYR A 195 -6.94 -0.40 -4.24
C TYR A 195 -7.25 -1.90 -4.25
N VAL A 196 -6.47 -2.69 -3.50
CA VAL A 196 -6.70 -4.12 -3.31
C VAL A 196 -6.62 -4.45 -1.83
N LEU A 197 -7.26 -5.54 -1.45
CA LEU A 197 -7.14 -6.16 -0.14
C LEU A 197 -6.50 -7.54 -0.33
N VAL A 198 -5.52 -7.88 0.50
CA VAL A 198 -4.85 -9.18 0.50
C VAL A 198 -5.13 -9.88 1.82
N GLU A 199 -5.78 -11.04 1.76
CA GLU A 199 -6.13 -11.90 2.89
C GLU A 199 -5.26 -13.16 2.86
N GLY A 200 -4.79 -13.66 4.01
CA GLY A 200 -3.84 -14.76 4.13
C GLY A 200 -4.13 -15.69 5.31
#